data_AF-A0A061AGV8-F1
#
_entry.id   AF-A0A061AGV8-F1
#
_cell.length_a   1.000
_cell.length_b   1.000
_cell.length_c   1.000
_cell.angle_alpha   90.00
_cell.angle_beta   90.00
_cell.angle_gamma   90.00
#
_symmetry.space_group_name_H-M   'P 1'
#
loop_
_entity.id
_entity.type
_entity.pdbx_description
1 polymer ?
#
loop_
_entity_poly.entity_id
_entity_poly.type
_entity_poly.pdbx_seq_one_letter_code
_entity_poly.pdbx_strand_id
1 'polypeptide(L)'
;MFIVNYFKWGFDFPKLLNRRNLSLAKTLIYFLLLTFIANFPLTWLAFEYEGSKINFIEENLTSSIPNWSDLPNGTIHLGGFTDVELNGRVYQHLNYIYMFGYNDSIIHTPNVHFVIFESDYIRYIDDKGNELISNGYSGFETVIHLSELNLATGIERMELFTQLGNSIERSFSQYIILYTVVRNQAVQIGATFIFILLLSLIIQLFRFGFQNFLSYKDGLNYVILSSTLPSILSLIFGLILPGFAPVVFNLVLGLVVMLVLLVFSRKSFS
;
A
#
# COMPACT_ATOMS: atom_id res chain seq x y z
N MET A 1 11.23 9.65 27.54
CA MET A 1 10.80 9.92 26.15
C MET A 1 9.27 9.92 26.11
N PHE A 2 8.61 10.88 25.44
CA PHE A 2 7.14 11.03 25.56
C PHE A 2 6.36 9.81 25.06
N ILE A 3 6.84 9.14 24.02
CA ILE A 3 6.23 7.93 23.43
C ILE A 3 6.06 6.83 24.48
N VAL A 4 7.13 6.50 25.22
CA VAL A 4 7.10 5.46 26.27
C VAL A 4 6.10 5.80 27.37
N ASN A 5 6.01 7.09 27.73
CA ASN A 5 5.05 7.53 28.73
C ASN A 5 3.62 7.40 28.22
N TYR A 6 3.36 7.79 26.98
CA TYR A 6 2.02 7.70 26.36
C TYR A 6 1.58 6.25 26.21
N PHE A 7 2.50 5.36 25.81
CA PHE A 7 2.26 3.92 25.76
C PHE A 7 1.89 3.36 27.14
N LYS A 8 2.67 3.67 28.19
CA LYS A 8 2.34 3.28 29.57
C LYS A 8 0.99 3.84 30.02
N TRP A 9 0.69 5.09 29.70
CA TRP A 9 -0.58 5.72 30.05
C TRP A 9 -1.77 5.12 29.33
N GLY A 10 -1.59 4.62 28.10
CA GLY A 10 -2.61 3.92 27.33
C GLY A 10 -3.12 2.63 28.00
N PHE A 11 -2.37 2.08 28.95
CA PHE A 11 -2.78 0.93 29.77
C PHE A 11 -3.24 1.31 31.19
N ASP A 12 -3.00 2.55 31.63
CA ASP A 12 -3.42 3.05 32.95
C ASP A 12 -4.85 3.61 32.89
N PHE A 13 -5.80 2.72 32.56
CA PHE A 13 -7.22 3.06 32.34
C PHE A 13 -7.85 3.92 33.43
N PRO A 14 -7.62 3.68 34.74
CA PRO A 14 -8.23 4.48 35.81
C PRO A 14 -7.76 5.94 35.82
N LYS A 15 -6.59 6.24 35.27
CA LYS A 15 -6.00 7.60 35.27
C LYS A 15 -6.06 8.28 33.92
N LEU A 16 -6.54 7.62 32.87
CA LEU A 16 -6.63 8.19 31.51
C LEU A 16 -7.42 9.50 31.48
N LEU A 17 -8.57 9.58 32.16
CA LEU A 17 -9.43 10.76 32.20
C LEU A 17 -8.80 11.96 32.95
N ASN A 18 -7.79 11.70 33.78
CA ASN A 18 -7.08 12.73 34.56
C ASN A 18 -5.91 13.36 33.80
N ARG A 19 -5.51 12.78 32.64
CA ARG A 19 -4.40 13.29 31.82
C ARG A 19 -4.88 14.39 30.89
N ARG A 20 -5.10 15.59 31.45
CA ARG A 20 -5.53 16.80 30.73
C ARG A 20 -4.34 17.58 30.16
N ASN A 21 -4.60 18.46 29.19
CA ASN A 21 -3.62 19.41 28.64
C ASN A 21 -2.38 18.77 28.00
N LEU A 22 -2.52 17.56 27.44
CA LEU A 22 -1.45 16.97 26.63
C LEU A 22 -1.29 17.75 25.32
N SER A 23 -0.03 17.91 24.91
CA SER A 23 0.31 18.56 23.63
C SER A 23 -0.27 17.76 22.47
N LEU A 24 -1.21 18.36 21.75
CA LEU A 24 -1.91 17.74 20.62
C LEU A 24 -0.94 17.24 19.54
N ALA A 25 0.16 17.96 19.28
CA ALA A 25 1.19 17.53 18.35
C ALA A 25 1.86 16.20 18.78
N LYS A 26 2.22 16.06 20.07
CA LYS A 26 2.78 14.80 20.60
C LYS A 26 1.78 13.67 20.54
N THR A 27 0.50 13.97 20.79
CA THR A 27 -0.59 13.01 20.68
C THR A 27 -0.81 12.56 19.24
N LEU A 28 -0.75 13.46 18.25
CA LEU A 28 -0.86 13.10 16.84
C LEU A 28 0.32 12.25 16.35
N ILE A 29 1.55 12.56 16.79
CA ILE A 29 2.70 11.70 16.49
C ILE A 29 2.49 10.30 17.08
N TYR A 30 1.99 10.23 18.31
CA TYR A 30 1.66 8.96 18.94
C TYR A 30 0.53 8.20 18.21
N PHE A 31 -0.50 8.90 17.76
CA PHE A 31 -1.57 8.35 16.93
C PHE A 31 -1.01 7.72 15.65
N LEU A 32 -0.14 8.42 14.92
CA LEU A 32 0.48 7.88 13.71
C LEU A 32 1.20 6.56 14.00
N LEU A 33 2.03 6.52 15.05
CA LEU A 33 2.71 5.29 15.46
C LEU A 33 1.75 4.14 15.76
N LEU A 34 0.67 4.41 16.49
CA LEU A 34 -0.36 3.41 16.78
C LEU A 34 -1.06 2.90 15.52
N THR A 35 -1.36 3.77 14.56
CA THR A 35 -1.93 3.35 13.27
C THR A 35 -0.97 2.51 12.44
N PHE A 36 0.34 2.77 12.48
CA PHE A 36 1.33 1.91 11.85
C PHE A 36 1.37 0.53 12.50
N ILE A 37 1.33 0.46 13.83
CA ILE A 37 1.29 -0.81 14.58
C ILE A 37 0.04 -1.61 14.21
N ALA A 38 -1.13 -0.97 14.21
CA ALA A 38 -2.39 -1.63 13.89
C ALA A 38 -2.45 -2.10 12.42
N ASN A 39 -1.84 -1.36 11.49
CA ASN A 39 -1.86 -1.67 10.06
C ASN A 39 -0.70 -2.56 9.59
N PHE A 40 0.22 -2.92 10.50
CA PHE A 40 1.39 -3.73 10.16
C PHE A 40 1.03 -5.07 9.49
N PRO A 41 0.01 -5.83 9.94
CA PRO A 41 -0.33 -7.10 9.29
C PRO A 41 -0.77 -6.96 7.82
N LEU A 42 -1.52 -5.90 7.50
CA LEU A 42 -1.92 -5.61 6.12
C LEU A 42 -0.74 -5.12 5.27
N THR A 43 0.18 -4.38 5.89
CA THR A 43 1.43 -3.98 5.26
C THR A 43 2.29 -5.19 4.92
N TRP A 44 2.40 -6.15 5.84
CA TRP A 44 3.11 -7.41 5.62
C TRP A 44 2.55 -8.20 4.43
N LEU A 45 1.23 -8.36 4.34
CA LEU A 45 0.60 -9.02 3.20
C LEU A 45 0.90 -8.33 1.86
N ALA A 46 1.01 -7.00 1.85
CA ALA A 46 1.38 -6.29 0.63
C ALA A 46 2.81 -6.63 0.18
N PHE A 47 3.73 -6.95 1.09
CA PHE A 47 5.05 -7.45 0.72
C PHE A 47 4.97 -8.90 0.21
N GLU A 48 4.19 -9.76 0.87
CA GLU A 48 4.08 -11.18 0.53
C GLU A 48 3.40 -11.42 -0.84
N TYR A 49 2.41 -10.60 -1.20
CA TYR A 49 1.68 -10.72 -2.46
C TYR A 49 2.11 -9.71 -3.53
N GLU A 50 3.30 -9.11 -3.42
CA GLU A 50 3.86 -8.16 -4.40
C GLU A 50 2.99 -6.90 -4.61
N GLY A 51 2.18 -6.54 -3.62
CA GLY A 51 1.30 -5.38 -3.60
C GLY A 51 -0.05 -5.64 -4.25
N SER A 52 -0.75 -4.56 -4.56
CA SER A 52 -1.97 -4.59 -5.37
C SER A 52 -1.57 -4.51 -6.81
N LYS A 53 -1.94 -5.50 -7.63
CA LYS A 53 -1.68 -5.42 -9.08
C LYS A 53 -2.21 -4.09 -9.64
N ILE A 54 -1.33 -3.35 -10.31
CA ILE A 54 -1.67 -2.06 -10.92
C ILE A 54 -2.20 -2.30 -12.34
N ASN A 55 -1.86 -3.44 -12.95
CA ASN A 55 -2.36 -3.92 -14.24
C ASN A 55 -2.11 -2.96 -15.40
N PHE A 56 -1.12 -2.08 -15.34
CA PHE A 56 -0.92 -1.08 -16.39
C PHE A 56 -0.30 -1.67 -17.68
N ILE A 57 0.50 -2.74 -17.57
CA ILE A 57 1.11 -3.45 -18.70
C ILE A 57 0.31 -4.72 -19.03
N GLU A 58 -0.15 -5.46 -18.02
CA GLU A 58 -1.02 -6.63 -18.21
C GLU A 58 -2.31 -6.24 -18.95
N GLU A 59 -3.01 -5.19 -18.50
CA GLU A 59 -4.24 -4.74 -19.17
C GLU A 59 -3.96 -4.28 -20.60
N ASN A 60 -2.82 -3.63 -20.86
CA ASN A 60 -2.45 -3.22 -22.20
C ASN A 60 -2.30 -4.43 -23.14
N LEU A 61 -1.61 -5.49 -22.71
CA LEU A 61 -1.35 -6.67 -23.53
C LEU A 61 -2.55 -7.63 -23.64
N THR A 62 -3.55 -7.50 -22.77
CA THR A 62 -4.71 -8.41 -22.72
C THR A 62 -6.01 -7.79 -23.22
N SER A 63 -6.21 -6.48 -23.07
CA SER A 63 -7.42 -5.77 -23.54
C SER A 63 -7.59 -5.85 -25.06
N SER A 64 -6.48 -5.85 -25.80
CA SER A 64 -6.43 -6.27 -27.18
C SER A 64 -5.13 -7.04 -27.41
N ILE A 65 -5.19 -8.29 -27.85
CA ILE A 65 -3.96 -9.07 -28.04
C ILE A 65 -3.11 -8.41 -29.14
N PRO A 66 -1.83 -8.07 -28.89
CA PRO A 66 -0.98 -7.50 -29.92
C PRO A 66 -0.83 -8.44 -31.13
N ASN A 67 -0.83 -7.89 -32.34
CA ASN A 67 -0.61 -8.65 -33.58
C ASN A 67 0.86 -8.61 -34.01
N TRP A 68 1.78 -8.80 -33.07
CA TRP A 68 3.21 -8.87 -33.35
C TRP A 68 3.56 -10.25 -33.91
N SER A 69 4.08 -10.31 -35.12
CA SER A 69 4.46 -11.55 -35.80
C SER A 69 5.96 -11.68 -36.04
N ASP A 70 6.72 -10.65 -35.69
CA ASP A 70 8.14 -10.50 -35.97
C ASP A 70 8.96 -10.07 -34.72
N LEU A 71 8.55 -10.51 -33.53
CA LEU A 71 9.36 -10.37 -32.31
C LEU A 71 10.74 -10.98 -32.51
N PRO A 72 11.79 -10.42 -31.88
CA PRO A 72 13.14 -10.95 -32.05
C PRO A 72 13.25 -12.36 -31.46
N ASN A 73 14.20 -13.18 -31.94
CA ASN A 73 14.38 -14.57 -31.50
C ASN A 73 15.04 -14.73 -30.11
N GLY A 74 14.86 -13.74 -29.24
CA GLY A 74 15.48 -13.69 -27.92
C GLY A 74 14.69 -14.43 -26.84
N THR A 75 15.37 -14.64 -25.71
CA THR A 75 14.80 -15.25 -24.51
C THR A 75 14.89 -14.29 -23.33
N ILE A 76 13.76 -14.08 -22.66
CA ILE A 76 13.72 -13.29 -21.42
C ILE A 76 13.69 -14.26 -20.24
N HIS A 77 14.59 -14.07 -19.30
CA HIS A 77 14.68 -14.87 -18.09
C HIS A 77 15.16 -14.01 -16.93
N LEU A 78 15.14 -14.55 -15.71
CA LEU A 78 15.55 -13.85 -14.48
C LEU A 78 16.93 -13.17 -14.58
N GLY A 79 17.85 -13.76 -15.34
CA GLY A 79 19.22 -13.30 -15.52
C GLY A 79 19.40 -12.19 -16.56
N GLY A 80 18.36 -11.80 -17.28
CA GLY A 80 18.44 -10.79 -18.32
C GLY A 80 17.72 -11.17 -19.61
N PHE A 81 17.92 -10.33 -20.62
CA PHE A 81 17.51 -10.61 -21.98
C PHE A 81 18.69 -11.16 -22.78
N THR A 82 18.57 -12.40 -23.25
CA THR A 82 19.61 -13.08 -24.03
C THR A 82 19.21 -13.24 -25.49
N ASP A 83 20.21 -13.08 -26.36
CA ASP A 83 20.22 -13.52 -27.75
C ASP A 83 19.39 -12.69 -28.74
N VAL A 84 19.67 -11.39 -28.81
CA VAL A 84 19.30 -10.57 -29.97
C VAL A 84 20.39 -9.54 -30.22
N GLU A 85 20.80 -9.36 -31.48
CA GLU A 85 21.34 -8.07 -31.90
C GLU A 85 20.31 -6.99 -31.53
N LEU A 86 20.59 -6.25 -30.45
CA LEU A 86 19.77 -5.16 -29.91
C LEU A 86 19.74 -4.02 -30.95
N ASN A 87 19.05 -4.27 -32.06
CA ASN A 87 18.93 -3.40 -33.23
C ASN A 87 17.75 -2.43 -33.06
N GLY A 88 17.33 -2.17 -31.81
CA GLY A 88 16.31 -1.18 -31.48
C GLY A 88 14.94 -1.44 -32.10
N ARG A 89 14.48 -2.70 -32.13
CA ARG A 89 13.16 -3.01 -32.69
C ARG A 89 12.04 -2.44 -31.81
N VAL A 90 11.09 -1.77 -32.45
CA VAL A 90 10.01 -1.03 -31.81
C VAL A 90 8.67 -1.67 -32.16
N TYR A 91 7.90 -2.05 -31.15
CA TYR A 91 6.59 -2.66 -31.28
C TYR A 91 5.54 -1.79 -30.61
N GLN A 92 4.62 -1.25 -31.39
CA GLN A 92 3.54 -0.44 -30.84
C GLN A 92 2.32 -1.31 -30.52
N HIS A 93 1.71 -1.05 -29.37
CA HIS A 93 0.41 -1.60 -29.03
C HIS A 93 -0.41 -0.57 -28.23
N LEU A 94 -1.52 -0.10 -28.82
CA LEU A 94 -2.30 1.02 -28.30
C LEU A 94 -1.40 2.26 -28.06
N ASN A 95 -1.42 2.79 -26.83
CA ASN A 95 -0.59 3.89 -26.35
C ASN A 95 0.75 3.44 -25.73
N TYR A 96 1.15 2.19 -25.93
CA TYR A 96 2.42 1.64 -25.45
C TYR A 96 3.36 1.35 -26.62
N ILE A 97 4.64 1.62 -26.41
CA ILE A 97 5.72 1.24 -27.30
C ILE A 97 6.68 0.32 -26.53
N TYR A 98 6.84 -0.89 -27.03
CA TYR A 98 7.74 -1.91 -26.51
C TYR A 98 9.01 -1.92 -27.35
N MET A 99 10.17 -1.70 -26.74
CA MET A 99 11.46 -1.64 -27.41
C MET A 99 12.35 -2.76 -26.89
N PHE A 100 12.88 -3.59 -27.78
CA PHE A 100 13.81 -4.66 -27.42
C PHE A 100 15.21 -4.27 -27.84
N GLY A 101 16.09 -4.04 -26.86
CA GLY A 101 17.48 -3.73 -27.13
C GLY A 101 17.68 -2.39 -27.80
N TYR A 102 17.33 -1.31 -27.13
CA TYR A 102 17.44 0.04 -27.69
C TYR A 102 18.49 0.83 -26.93
N ASN A 103 19.61 1.16 -27.60
CA ASN A 103 20.76 1.86 -27.00
C ASN A 103 20.84 3.35 -27.39
N ASP A 104 19.89 3.84 -28.19
CA ASP A 104 19.84 5.23 -28.63
C ASP A 104 19.04 6.10 -27.65
N SER A 105 19.28 7.42 -27.69
CA SER A 105 18.49 8.39 -26.93
C SER A 105 17.04 8.40 -27.41
N ILE A 106 16.11 7.90 -26.59
CA ILE A 106 14.69 7.87 -26.93
C ILE A 106 14.13 9.30 -26.89
N ILE A 107 13.62 9.75 -28.04
CA ILE A 107 12.89 11.02 -28.12
C ILE A 107 11.52 10.80 -27.48
N HIS A 108 11.29 11.44 -26.35
CA HIS A 108 10.00 11.39 -25.66
C HIS A 108 8.89 11.85 -26.60
N THR A 109 7.89 10.98 -26.79
CA THR A 109 6.68 11.31 -27.53
C THR A 109 5.56 11.53 -26.52
N PRO A 110 4.92 12.71 -26.49
CA PRO A 110 3.80 12.97 -25.58
C PRO A 110 2.66 11.96 -25.79
N ASN A 111 2.00 11.56 -24.70
CA ASN A 111 0.86 10.61 -24.69
C ASN A 111 1.20 9.15 -25.05
N VAL A 112 2.47 8.76 -24.97
CA VAL A 112 2.91 7.39 -25.23
C VAL A 112 3.74 6.88 -24.06
N HIS A 113 3.44 5.66 -23.63
CA HIS A 113 4.23 4.94 -22.63
C HIS A 113 5.29 4.09 -23.33
N PHE A 114 6.50 4.04 -22.80
CA PHE A 114 7.57 3.21 -23.32
C PHE A 114 7.91 2.10 -22.33
N VAL A 115 8.06 0.88 -22.84
CA VAL A 115 8.58 -0.29 -22.11
C VAL A 115 9.82 -0.76 -22.87
N ILE A 116 10.99 -0.55 -22.29
CA ILE A 116 12.27 -0.80 -22.94
C ILE A 116 12.96 -1.96 -22.22
N PHE A 117 13.25 -3.01 -22.97
CA PHE A 117 13.98 -4.18 -22.53
C PHE A 117 15.47 -3.97 -22.79
N GLU A 118 16.21 -3.61 -21.74
CA GLU A 118 17.66 -3.52 -21.74
C GLU A 118 18.27 -4.90 -21.42
N SER A 119 19.59 -5.06 -21.50
CA SER A 119 20.22 -6.38 -21.22
C SER A 119 19.91 -6.89 -19.80
N ASP A 120 19.96 -5.98 -18.82
CA ASP A 120 19.98 -6.35 -17.41
C ASP A 120 18.70 -5.93 -16.66
N TYR A 121 17.89 -5.04 -17.23
CA TYR A 121 16.68 -4.49 -16.62
C TYR A 121 15.64 -4.02 -17.63
N ILE A 122 14.47 -3.62 -17.14
CA ILE A 122 13.37 -3.04 -17.92
C ILE A 122 13.19 -1.60 -17.47
N ARG A 123 13.16 -0.69 -18.44
CA ARG A 123 12.87 0.73 -18.22
C ARG A 123 11.44 1.02 -18.68
N TYR A 124 10.65 1.64 -17.81
CA TYR A 124 9.33 2.16 -18.13
C TYR A 124 9.37 3.69 -18.15
N ILE A 125 8.82 4.32 -19.19
CA ILE A 125 8.69 5.78 -19.28
C ILE A 125 7.22 6.11 -19.49
N ASP A 126 6.67 7.00 -18.66
CA ASP A 126 5.28 7.42 -18.77
C ASP A 126 5.05 8.50 -19.85
N ASP A 127 3.77 8.83 -20.05
CA ASP A 127 3.30 9.86 -20.99
C ASP A 127 3.83 11.28 -20.68
N LYS A 128 4.38 11.49 -19.48
CA LYS A 128 4.94 12.75 -18.97
C LYS A 128 6.48 12.75 -18.91
N GLY A 129 7.11 11.62 -19.22
CA GLY A 129 8.56 11.46 -19.21
C GLY A 129 9.14 11.04 -17.86
N ASN A 130 8.32 10.62 -16.90
CA ASN A 130 8.81 10.01 -15.67
C ASN A 130 9.27 8.57 -15.95
N GLU A 131 10.41 8.21 -15.37
CA GLU A 131 11.06 6.93 -15.60
C GLU A 131 10.98 6.03 -14.35
N LEU A 132 10.70 4.74 -14.56
CA LEU A 132 10.85 3.67 -13.59
C LEU A 132 11.83 2.64 -14.12
N ILE A 133 12.77 2.23 -13.28
CA ILE A 133 13.76 1.20 -13.61
C ILE A 133 13.45 -0.03 -12.76
N SER A 134 13.20 -1.16 -13.41
CA SER A 134 12.89 -2.42 -12.74
C SER A 134 14.08 -2.95 -11.94
N ASN A 135 13.82 -3.83 -10.96
CA ASN A 135 14.88 -4.57 -10.28
C ASN A 135 15.32 -5.76 -11.14
N GLY A 136 15.96 -5.46 -12.27
CA GLY A 136 16.26 -6.43 -13.30
C GLY A 136 15.02 -7.12 -13.86
N TYR A 137 15.15 -8.40 -14.22
CA TYR A 137 14.07 -9.23 -14.75
C TYR A 137 13.40 -10.08 -13.67
N SER A 138 13.26 -9.54 -12.44
CA SER A 138 12.81 -10.30 -11.27
C SER A 138 11.44 -10.96 -11.41
N GLY A 139 10.58 -10.47 -12.30
CA GLY A 139 9.28 -11.07 -12.57
C GLY A 139 9.27 -12.25 -13.54
N PHE A 140 10.41 -12.56 -14.18
CA PHE A 140 10.55 -13.64 -15.17
C PHE A 140 11.09 -14.92 -14.52
N GLU A 141 10.31 -15.49 -13.59
CA GLU A 141 10.61 -16.81 -12.98
C GLU A 141 10.59 -17.95 -14.00
N THR A 142 9.76 -17.79 -15.04
CA THR A 142 9.67 -18.70 -16.18
C THR A 142 10.35 -18.05 -17.39
N VAL A 143 11.13 -18.85 -18.13
CA VAL A 143 11.78 -18.37 -19.34
C VAL A 143 10.71 -18.15 -20.40
N ILE A 144 10.68 -16.95 -20.99
CA ILE A 144 9.78 -16.61 -22.09
C ILE A 144 10.61 -16.58 -23.38
N HIS A 145 10.27 -17.46 -24.31
CA HIS A 145 10.83 -17.45 -25.66
C HIS A 145 9.98 -16.55 -26.55
N LEU A 146 10.54 -15.45 -27.04
CA LEU A 146 9.79 -14.50 -27.88
C LEU A 146 9.37 -15.12 -29.22
N SER A 147 10.07 -16.15 -29.69
CA SER A 147 9.66 -16.93 -30.86
C SER A 147 8.34 -17.67 -30.65
N GLU A 148 8.02 -18.09 -29.42
CA GLU A 148 6.74 -18.76 -29.12
C GLU A 148 5.57 -17.78 -29.27
N LEU A 149 5.76 -16.52 -28.85
CA LEU A 149 4.76 -15.45 -29.04
C LEU A 149 4.48 -15.16 -30.51
N ASN A 150 5.47 -15.31 -31.40
CA ASN A 150 5.27 -15.14 -32.84
C ASN A 150 4.42 -16.27 -33.45
N LEU A 151 4.58 -17.50 -32.94
CA LEU A 151 3.92 -18.70 -33.47
C LEU A 151 2.54 -18.95 -32.85
N ALA A 152 2.30 -18.43 -31.64
CA ALA A 152 1.06 -18.65 -30.89
C ALA A 152 -0.15 -18.00 -31.56
N THR A 153 -1.27 -18.73 -31.56
CA THR A 153 -2.56 -18.28 -32.12
C THR A 153 -3.72 -18.53 -31.15
N GLY A 154 -4.82 -17.79 -31.31
CA GLY A 154 -6.03 -17.98 -30.51
C GLY A 154 -5.81 -17.80 -29.01
N ILE A 155 -6.26 -18.78 -28.20
CA ILE A 155 -6.24 -18.74 -26.73
C ILE A 155 -4.79 -18.79 -26.19
N GLU A 156 -3.94 -19.62 -26.78
CA GLU A 156 -2.54 -19.76 -26.38
C GLU A 156 -1.79 -18.43 -26.47
N ARG A 157 -2.06 -17.65 -27.53
CA ARG A 157 -1.51 -16.30 -27.69
C ARG A 157 -1.93 -15.39 -26.54
N MET A 158 -3.20 -15.41 -26.15
CA MET A 158 -3.72 -14.61 -25.04
C MET A 158 -3.01 -14.96 -23.72
N GLU A 159 -2.84 -16.25 -23.43
CA GLU A 159 -2.18 -16.73 -22.22
C GLU A 159 -0.71 -16.29 -22.17
N LEU A 160 0.03 -16.44 -23.28
CA LEU A 160 1.43 -16.03 -23.33
C LEU A 160 1.62 -14.50 -23.21
N PHE A 161 0.75 -13.68 -23.82
CA PHE A 161 0.79 -12.22 -23.62
C PHE A 161 0.37 -11.81 -22.21
N THR A 162 -0.57 -12.54 -21.59
CA THR A 162 -0.94 -12.34 -20.19
C THR A 162 0.25 -12.67 -19.27
N GLN A 163 0.95 -13.77 -19.53
CA GLN A 163 2.14 -14.17 -18.78
C GLN A 163 3.27 -13.16 -18.96
N LEU A 164 3.50 -12.67 -20.19
CA LEU A 164 4.47 -11.63 -20.48
C LEU A 164 4.15 -10.34 -19.70
N GLY A 165 2.91 -9.86 -19.78
CA GLY A 165 2.48 -8.65 -19.06
C GLY A 165 2.65 -8.77 -17.55
N ASN A 166 2.21 -9.90 -16.98
CA ASN A 166 2.40 -10.20 -15.56
C ASN A 166 3.88 -10.23 -15.16
N SER A 167 4.75 -10.82 -15.99
CA SER A 167 6.19 -10.93 -15.70
C SER A 167 6.89 -9.56 -15.77
N ILE A 168 6.49 -8.70 -16.70
CA ILE A 168 6.99 -7.32 -16.76
C ILE A 168 6.55 -6.56 -15.50
N GLU A 169 5.28 -6.60 -15.13
CA GLU A 169 4.78 -5.88 -13.93
C GLU A 169 5.45 -6.35 -12.64
N ARG A 170 5.63 -7.66 -12.47
CA ARG A 170 6.34 -8.23 -11.32
C ARG A 170 7.79 -7.76 -11.22
N SER A 171 8.42 -7.39 -12.33
CA SER A 171 9.76 -6.80 -12.34
C SER A 171 9.79 -5.40 -11.70
N PHE A 172 8.64 -4.72 -11.60
CA PHE A 172 8.45 -3.44 -10.91
C PHE A 172 7.83 -3.59 -9.50
N SER A 173 7.80 -4.81 -8.94
CA SER A 173 7.16 -5.12 -7.65
C SER A 173 7.58 -4.18 -6.52
N GLN A 174 8.83 -3.72 -6.46
CA GLN A 174 9.28 -2.78 -5.42
C GLN A 174 8.47 -1.47 -5.41
N TYR A 175 8.19 -0.90 -6.58
CA TYR A 175 7.38 0.32 -6.68
C TYR A 175 5.90 0.03 -6.40
N ILE A 176 5.40 -1.11 -6.87
CA ILE A 176 4.02 -1.55 -6.65
C ILE A 176 3.77 -1.74 -5.15
N ILE A 177 4.63 -2.48 -4.47
CA ILE A 177 4.59 -2.70 -3.02
C ILE A 177 4.64 -1.36 -2.29
N LEU A 178 5.59 -0.48 -2.62
CA LEU A 178 5.71 0.83 -1.96
C LEU A 178 4.42 1.64 -2.13
N TYR A 179 3.90 1.73 -3.35
CA TYR A 179 2.65 2.41 -3.64
C TYR A 179 1.48 1.82 -2.85
N THR A 180 1.33 0.50 -2.84
CA THR A 180 0.28 -0.20 -2.10
C THR A 180 0.38 0.06 -0.59
N VAL A 181 1.58 -0.01 -0.03
CA VAL A 181 1.82 0.24 1.40
C VAL A 181 1.48 1.69 1.77
N VAL A 182 1.97 2.66 1.00
CA VAL A 182 1.70 4.08 1.25
C VAL A 182 0.21 4.39 1.12
N ARG A 183 -0.43 3.90 0.04
CA ARG A 183 -1.87 4.07 -0.19
C ARG A 183 -2.69 3.48 0.95
N ASN A 184 -2.43 2.22 1.31
CA ASN A 184 -3.17 1.54 2.36
C ASN A 184 -2.97 2.22 3.71
N GLN A 185 -1.75 2.64 4.02
CA GLN A 185 -1.46 3.38 5.25
C GLN A 185 -2.16 4.73 5.29
N ALA A 186 -2.19 5.48 4.18
CA ALA A 186 -2.87 6.76 4.10
C ALA A 186 -4.39 6.61 4.30
N VAL A 187 -5.00 5.62 3.64
CA VAL A 187 -6.43 5.30 3.80
C VAL A 187 -6.73 4.90 5.25
N GLN A 188 -5.89 4.05 5.86
CA GLN A 188 -6.07 3.59 7.23
C GLN A 188 -5.92 4.74 8.25
N ILE A 189 -4.92 5.61 8.08
CA ILE A 189 -4.74 6.81 8.91
C ILE A 189 -5.97 7.70 8.79
N GLY A 190 -6.43 7.98 7.57
CA GLY A 190 -7.61 8.80 7.33
C GLY A 190 -8.87 8.24 7.98
N ALA A 191 -9.17 6.96 7.73
CA ALA A 191 -10.33 6.29 8.31
C ALA A 191 -10.28 6.27 9.85
N THR A 192 -9.13 5.93 10.43
CA THR A 192 -8.95 5.89 11.89
C THR A 192 -9.06 7.29 12.50
N PHE A 193 -8.52 8.31 11.83
CA PHE A 193 -8.61 9.69 12.29
C PHE A 193 -10.06 10.18 12.31
N ILE A 194 -10.82 9.92 11.23
CA ILE A 194 -12.26 10.23 11.18
C ILE A 194 -13.01 9.51 12.30
N PHE A 195 -12.73 8.22 12.51
CA PHE A 195 -13.35 7.44 13.58
C PHE A 195 -13.07 8.04 14.96
N ILE A 196 -11.82 8.41 15.24
CA ILE A 196 -11.42 9.05 16.50
C ILE A 196 -12.12 10.41 16.68
N LEU A 197 -12.24 11.22 15.62
CA LEU A 197 -12.95 12.51 15.68
C LEU A 197 -14.43 12.32 16.02
N LEU A 198 -15.09 11.34 15.38
CA LEU A 198 -16.48 10.98 15.66
C LEU A 198 -16.65 10.49 17.10
N LEU A 199 -15.77 9.60 17.54
CA LEU A 199 -15.80 9.08 18.90
C LEU A 199 -15.62 10.21 19.92
N SER A 200 -14.68 11.13 19.66
CA SER A 200 -14.48 12.32 20.49
C SER A 200 -15.71 13.24 20.54
N LEU A 201 -16.43 13.37 19.42
CA LEU A 201 -17.69 14.10 19.37
C LEU A 201 -18.78 13.42 20.21
N ILE A 202 -18.89 12.09 20.13
CA ILE A 202 -19.83 11.32 20.97
C ILE A 202 -19.51 11.51 22.46
N ILE A 203 -18.23 11.54 22.84
CA ILE A 203 -17.81 11.81 24.22
C ILE A 203 -18.32 13.17 24.70
N GLN A 204 -18.35 14.19 23.83
CA GLN A 204 -18.88 15.51 24.21
C GLN A 204 -20.36 15.47 24.59
N LEU A 205 -21.15 14.49 24.13
CA LEU A 205 -22.54 14.34 24.59
C LEU A 205 -22.63 14.05 26.10
N PHE A 206 -21.61 13.45 26.70
CA PHE A 206 -21.56 13.23 28.15
C PHE A 206 -21.37 14.54 28.94
N ARG A 207 -20.93 15.63 28.30
CA ARG A 207 -20.78 16.94 28.94
C ARG A 207 -22.09 17.46 29.52
N PHE A 208 -23.24 17.10 28.94
CA PHE A 208 -24.54 17.51 29.45
C PHE A 208 -24.86 16.93 30.85
N GLY A 209 -24.16 15.87 31.28
CA GLY A 209 -24.34 15.24 32.59
C GLY A 209 -23.33 15.64 33.68
N PHE A 210 -22.29 16.42 33.37
CA PHE A 210 -21.19 16.72 34.30
C PHE A 210 -20.75 18.19 34.25
N GLN A 211 -20.53 18.84 35.40
CA GLN A 211 -20.15 20.26 35.47
C GLN A 211 -18.71 20.54 34.98
N ASN A 212 -17.75 19.63 35.22
CA ASN A 212 -16.32 19.81 34.92
C ASN A 212 -15.78 18.80 33.89
N PHE A 213 -16.49 18.60 32.77
CA PHE A 213 -16.16 17.59 31.77
C PHE A 213 -14.98 17.96 30.83
N LEU A 214 -14.43 16.97 30.13
CA LEU A 214 -13.32 17.13 29.17
C LEU A 214 -13.66 18.08 28.03
N SER A 215 -12.71 18.96 27.67
CA SER A 215 -12.80 19.74 26.42
C SER A 215 -12.70 18.82 25.20
N TYR A 216 -13.10 19.28 24.02
CA TYR A 216 -12.97 18.49 22.79
C TYR A 216 -11.52 18.05 22.53
N LYS A 217 -10.55 18.94 22.78
CA LYS A 217 -9.11 18.63 22.63
C LYS A 217 -8.65 17.57 23.62
N ASP A 218 -9.11 17.64 24.87
CA ASP A 218 -8.78 16.61 25.88
C ASP A 218 -9.48 15.28 25.58
N GLY A 219 -10.71 15.32 25.06
CA GLY A 219 -11.42 14.15 24.54
C GLY A 219 -10.65 13.49 23.40
N LEU A 220 -10.09 14.27 22.47
CA LEU A 220 -9.31 13.75 21.35
C LEU A 220 -8.04 13.05 21.85
N ASN A 221 -7.33 13.72 22.75
CA ASN A 221 -6.15 13.15 23.40
C ASN A 221 -6.46 11.85 24.14
N TYR A 222 -7.58 11.82 24.86
CA TYR A 222 -8.04 10.65 25.59
C TYR A 222 -8.34 9.46 24.66
N VAL A 223 -9.06 9.70 23.55
CA VAL A 223 -9.38 8.63 22.59
C VAL A 223 -8.10 8.07 21.95
N ILE A 224 -7.17 8.94 21.56
CA ILE A 224 -5.89 8.50 21.00
C ILE A 224 -5.07 7.70 22.03
N LEU A 225 -5.05 8.09 23.30
CA LEU A 225 -4.37 7.29 24.32
C LEU A 225 -5.05 5.92 24.51
N SER A 226 -6.38 5.90 24.44
CA SER A 226 -7.19 4.69 24.57
C SER A 226 -7.02 3.72 23.40
N SER A 227 -6.49 4.16 22.25
CA SER A 227 -6.21 3.29 21.10
C SER A 227 -4.96 2.44 21.25
N THR A 228 -4.19 2.59 22.34
CA THR A 228 -2.98 1.79 22.60
C THR A 228 -3.27 0.29 22.66
N LEU A 229 -4.20 -0.14 23.54
CA LEU A 229 -4.59 -1.55 23.65
C LEU A 229 -5.22 -2.08 22.35
N PRO A 230 -6.20 -1.38 21.72
CA PRO A 230 -6.74 -1.77 20.41
C PRO A 230 -5.67 -1.98 19.33
N SER A 231 -4.65 -1.12 19.27
CA SER A 231 -3.57 -1.24 18.27
C SER A 231 -2.76 -2.53 18.44
N ILE A 232 -2.46 -2.89 19.68
CA ILE A 232 -1.68 -4.09 20.00
C ILE A 232 -2.49 -5.35 19.76
N LEU A 233 -3.77 -5.36 20.16
CA LEU A 233 -4.65 -6.48 19.87
C LEU A 233 -4.87 -6.62 18.36
N SER A 234 -5.06 -5.52 17.64
CA SER A 234 -5.16 -5.50 16.19
C SER A 234 -3.92 -6.10 15.52
N LEU A 235 -2.71 -5.77 16.01
CA LEU A 235 -1.48 -6.41 15.56
C LEU A 235 -1.51 -7.93 15.82
N ILE A 236 -1.77 -8.36 17.05
CA ILE A 236 -1.74 -9.79 17.43
C ILE A 236 -2.75 -10.61 16.62
N PHE A 237 -4.01 -10.17 16.58
CA PHE A 237 -5.06 -10.86 15.82
C PHE A 237 -4.86 -10.72 14.31
N GLY A 238 -4.33 -9.59 13.85
CA GLY A 238 -4.03 -9.36 12.44
C GLY A 238 -2.90 -10.24 11.93
N LEU A 239 -1.93 -10.62 12.75
CA LEU A 239 -0.92 -11.61 12.33
C LEU A 239 -1.52 -13.00 12.09
N ILE A 240 -2.67 -13.32 12.70
CA ILE A 240 -3.39 -14.59 12.49
C ILE A 240 -4.36 -14.44 11.30
N LEU A 241 -5.13 -13.36 11.28
CA LEU A 241 -6.14 -13.05 10.27
C LEU A 241 -6.04 -11.56 9.90
N PRO A 242 -5.22 -11.19 8.89
CA PRO A 242 -4.94 -9.78 8.56
C PRO A 242 -6.18 -8.95 8.26
N GLY A 243 -7.16 -9.53 7.55
CA GLY A 243 -8.44 -8.85 7.24
C GLY A 243 -9.28 -8.52 8.48
N PHE A 244 -9.04 -9.18 9.62
CA PHE A 244 -9.77 -8.93 10.87
C PHE A 244 -9.14 -7.82 11.71
N ALA A 245 -7.90 -7.41 11.43
CA ALA A 245 -7.17 -6.41 12.21
C ALA A 245 -7.93 -5.07 12.37
N PRO A 246 -8.51 -4.48 11.29
CA PRO A 246 -9.26 -3.22 11.42
C PRO A 246 -10.54 -3.36 12.25
N VAL A 247 -11.18 -4.53 12.19
CA VAL A 247 -12.40 -4.82 12.96
C VAL A 247 -12.09 -4.88 14.45
N VAL A 248 -11.04 -5.61 14.83
CA VAL A 248 -10.57 -5.69 16.22
C VAL A 248 -10.21 -4.30 16.73
N PHE A 249 -9.47 -3.51 15.95
CA PHE A 249 -9.09 -2.16 16.34
C PHE A 249 -10.32 -1.30 16.66
N ASN A 250 -11.27 -1.19 15.73
CA ASN A 250 -12.43 -0.31 15.89
C ASN A 250 -13.36 -0.75 17.04
N LEU A 251 -13.60 -2.07 17.14
CA LEU A 251 -14.46 -2.63 18.18
C LEU A 251 -13.85 -2.46 19.57
N VAL A 252 -12.58 -2.84 19.75
CA VAL A 252 -11.91 -2.71 21.05
C VAL A 252 -11.76 -1.25 21.44
N LEU A 253 -11.47 -0.35 20.50
CA LEU A 253 -11.37 1.08 20.80
C LEU A 253 -12.71 1.64 21.31
N GLY A 254 -13.81 1.33 20.63
CA GLY A 254 -15.15 1.72 21.08
C GLY A 254 -15.47 1.18 22.48
N LEU A 255 -15.19 -0.10 22.73
CA LEU A 255 -15.42 -0.74 24.03
C LEU A 255 -14.56 -0.13 25.14
N VAL A 256 -13.26 0.05 24.92
CA VAL A 256 -12.34 0.62 25.90
C VAL A 256 -12.80 2.02 26.28
N VAL A 257 -13.10 2.86 25.30
CA VAL A 257 -13.51 4.23 25.56
C VAL A 257 -14.84 4.28 26.33
N MET A 258 -15.82 3.47 25.94
CA MET A 258 -17.11 3.39 26.61
C MET A 258 -16.96 2.89 28.05
N LEU A 259 -16.20 1.81 28.27
CA LEU A 259 -15.98 1.22 29.59
C LEU A 259 -15.28 2.21 30.52
N VAL A 260 -14.21 2.85 30.06
CA VAL A 260 -13.46 3.81 30.87
C VAL A 260 -14.33 5.02 31.24
N LEU A 261 -15.14 5.52 30.31
CA LEU A 261 -16.09 6.60 30.61
C LEU A 261 -17.16 6.15 31.60
N LEU A 262 -17.81 5.01 31.41
CA LEU A 262 -18.87 4.56 32.31
C LEU A 262 -18.37 4.28 33.73
N VAL A 263 -17.21 3.64 33.85
CA VAL A 263 -16.67 3.21 35.16
C VAL A 263 -15.99 4.37 35.89
N PHE A 264 -15.21 5.21 35.19
CA PHE A 264 -14.34 6.19 35.84
C PHE A 264 -14.80 7.65 35.73
N SER A 265 -15.82 7.97 34.91
CA SER A 265 -16.32 9.35 34.78
C SER A 265 -16.83 9.92 36.09
N ARG A 266 -17.68 9.18 36.83
CA ARG A 266 -18.22 9.64 38.12
C ARG A 266 -17.13 9.96 39.12
N LYS A 267 -16.07 9.14 39.19
CA LYS A 267 -14.94 9.38 40.11
C LYS A 267 -14.07 10.56 39.70
N SER A 268 -14.05 10.89 38.41
CA SER A 268 -13.13 11.89 37.85
C SER A 268 -13.77 13.27 37.60
N PHE A 269 -15.10 13.33 37.54
CA PHE A 269 -15.88 14.54 37.18
C PHE A 269 -17.03 14.88 38.14
N SER A 270 -17.23 14.10 39.22
CA SER A 270 -18.08 14.48 40.36
C SER A 270 -17.38 15.47 41.29
#